data_AF-X1J667-F1
#
_entry.id   AF-X1J667-F1
#
_cell.length_a   1.000
_cell.length_b   1.000
_cell.length_c   1.000
_cell.angle_alpha   90.00
_cell.angle_beta   90.00
_cell.angle_gamma   90.00
#
_symmetry.space_group_name_H-M   'P 1'
#
loop_
_entity.id
_entity.type
_entity.pdbx_description
1 polymer ?
#
loop_
_entity_poly.entity_id
_entity_poly.type
_entity_poly.pdbx_seq_one_letter_code
_entity_poly.pdbx_strand_id
1 'polypeptide(L)' 'MPSSDAFIAAAGDESLNILAGLVSKGLGVKENIVLVNKPEYIPLAESVGIDIAISPLLLAG' A
#
# COMPACT_ATOMS: atom_id res chain seq x y z
N MET A 1 -17.98 -2.90 -7.98
CA MET A 1 -17.49 -1.69 -7.30
C MET A 1 -17.44 -0.60 -8.36
N PRO A 2 -18.13 0.54 -8.21
CA PRO A 2 -17.88 1.69 -9.10
C PRO A 2 -16.36 1.93 -9.10
N SER A 3 -15.78 2.28 -10.24
CA SER A 3 -14.33 2.41 -10.44
C SER A 3 -13.70 3.23 -9.31
N SER A 4 -13.12 2.57 -8.31
CA SER A 4 -12.43 3.27 -7.24
C SER A 4 -11.18 3.91 -7.83
N ASP A 5 -11.07 5.22 -7.66
CA ASP A 5 -9.88 5.96 -8.10
C ASP A 5 -8.66 5.60 -7.22
N ALA A 6 -8.89 5.32 -5.94
CA ALA A 6 -7.83 4.91 -5.03
C ALA A 6 -8.26 3.84 -4.02
N PHE A 7 -7.29 3.07 -3.53
CA PHE A 7 -7.40 2.13 -2.43
C PHE A 7 -6.33 2.44 -1.39
N ILE A 8 -6.69 2.36 -0.10
CA ILE A 8 -5.77 2.61 1.02
C ILE A 8 -5.86 1.48 2.02
N ALA A 9 -4.73 0.84 2.34
CA ALA A 9 -4.64 -0.13 3.43
C ALA A 9 -3.73 0.38 4.55
N ALA A 10 -4.32 0.59 5.73
CA ALA A 10 -3.66 1.15 6.91
C ALA A 10 -4.03 0.38 8.19
N ALA A 11 -4.15 -0.95 8.09
CA ALA A 11 -4.31 -1.81 9.24
C ALA A 11 -3.00 -1.87 10.05
N GLY A 12 -3.11 -2.32 11.31
CA GLY A 12 -1.94 -2.48 12.20
C GLY A 12 -0.96 -3.57 11.76
N ASP A 13 -1.33 -4.40 10.78
CA ASP A 13 -0.46 -5.40 10.17
C ASP A 13 -0.04 -4.93 8.76
N GLU A 14 1.25 -4.63 8.61
CA GLU A 14 1.83 -4.19 7.34
C GLU A 14 1.78 -5.27 6.25
N SER A 15 1.82 -6.55 6.62
CA SER A 15 1.73 -7.67 5.66
C SER A 15 0.34 -7.74 5.06
N LEU A 16 -0.69 -7.50 5.89
CA LEU A 16 -2.07 -7.41 5.43
C LEU A 16 -2.26 -6.20 4.52
N ASN A 17 -1.62 -5.07 4.81
CA ASN A 17 -1.71 -3.89 3.97
C ASN A 17 -1.13 -4.13 2.57
N ILE A 18 0.07 -4.73 2.50
CA ILE A 18 0.71 -5.08 1.22
C ILE A 18 -0.16 -6.06 0.44
N LEU A 19 -0.64 -7.14 1.07
CA LEU A 19 -1.49 -8.13 0.40
C LEU A 19 -2.81 -7.51 -0.10
N ALA A 20 -3.46 -6.68 0.71
CA ALA A 20 -4.69 -6.01 0.32
C ALA A 20 -4.47 -5.03 -0.85
N GLY A 21 -3.34 -4.30 -0.84
CA GLY A 21 -2.92 -3.43 -1.94
C GLY A 21 -2.73 -4.21 -3.26
N LEU A 22 -2.05 -5.35 -3.20
CA LEU A 22 -1.87 -6.23 -4.37
C LEU A 22 -3.20 -6.74 -4.94
N VAL A 23 -4.10 -7.18 -4.05
CA VAL A 23 -5.45 -7.61 -4.47
C VAL A 23 -6.20 -6.43 -5.11
N SER A 24 -6.12 -5.23 -4.53
CA SER A 24 -6.77 -4.04 -5.08
C SER A 24 -6.26 -3.68 -6.47
N LYS A 25 -4.95 -3.86 -6.72
CA LYS A 25 -4.34 -3.66 -8.04
C LYS A 25 -4.88 -4.67 -9.05
N GLY A 26 -5.00 -5.93 -8.66
CA GLY A 26 -5.63 -6.99 -9.47
C GLY A 26 -7.10 -6.74 -9.78
N LEU A 27 -7.80 -5.95 -8.95
CA LEU A 27 -9.20 -5.54 -9.16
C LEU A 27 -9.34 -4.29 -10.04
N GLY A 28 -8.24 -3.70 -10.50
CA GLY A 28 -8.26 -2.57 -11.44
C GLY A 28 -8.43 -1.20 -10.79
N VAL A 29 -8.08 -1.04 -9.51
CA VAL A 29 -7.99 0.28 -8.87
C VAL A 29 -6.87 1.10 -9.54
N LYS A 30 -7.12 2.40 -9.76
CA LYS A 30 -6.13 3.27 -10.45
C LYS A 30 -4.88 3.48 -9.60
N GLU A 31 -5.05 3.81 -8.32
CA GLU A 31 -3.96 3.99 -7.37
C GLU A 31 -4.16 3.18 -6.09
N ASN A 32 -3.12 2.47 -5.64
CA ASN A 32 -3.15 1.76 -4.37
C ASN A 32 -2.03 2.23 -3.43
N ILE A 33 -2.43 2.55 -2.20
CA ILE A 33 -1.59 3.12 -1.16
C ILE A 33 -1.58 2.19 0.04
N VAL A 34 -0.40 1.86 0.56
CA VAL A 34 -0.28 0.98 1.73
C VAL A 34 0.59 1.60 2.81
N LEU A 35 0.21 1.36 4.06
CA LEU A 35 1.00 1.73 5.23
C LEU A 35 1.96 0.59 5.57
N VAL A 36 3.25 0.91 5.63
CA VAL A 36 4.32 0.01 6.08
C VAL A 36 5.03 0.62 7.28
N ASN A 37 5.28 -0.17 8.32
CA ASN A 37 5.98 0.36 9.49
C ASN A 37 7.47 0.46 9.19
N LYS A 38 8.02 -0.56 8.52
CA LYS A 38 9.43 -0.64 8.15
C LYS A 38 9.73 0.13 6.86
N PRO A 39 10.53 1.21 6.88
CA PRO A 39 10.90 1.96 5.67
C PRO A 39 11.56 1.11 4.59
N GLU A 40 12.31 0.07 4.97
CA GLU A 40 12.95 -0.86 4.03
C GLU A 40 11.95 -1.65 3.17
N TYR A 41 10.67 -1.72 3.57
CA TYR A 41 9.62 -2.40 2.80
C TYR A 41 9.02 -1.53 1.71
N ILE A 42 9.26 -0.21 1.71
CA ILE A 42 8.79 0.70 0.66
C ILE A 42 9.24 0.23 -0.74
N PRO A 43 10.55 0.10 -1.03
CA PRO A 43 10.99 -0.30 -2.36
C PRO A 43 10.54 -1.72 -2.73
N LEU A 44 10.40 -2.62 -1.75
CA LEU A 44 9.91 -3.97 -1.99
C LEU A 44 8.43 -3.98 -2.36
N ALA A 45 7.60 -3.27 -1.60
CA ALA A 45 6.16 -3.14 -1.84
C ALA A 45 5.89 -2.52 -3.23
N GLU A 46 6.60 -1.45 -3.57
CA GLU A 46 6.47 -0.80 -4.88
C GLU A 46 6.90 -1.74 -6.02
N SER A 47 7.95 -2.54 -5.83
CA SER A 47 8.41 -3.50 -6.85
C SER A 47 7.39 -4.62 -7.18
N VAL A 48 6.47 -4.91 -6.26
CA VAL A 48 5.47 -5.98 -6.44
C VAL A 48 4.11 -5.48 -6.94
N GLY A 49 3.95 -4.17 -7.16
CA GLY A 49 2.73 -3.58 -7.74
C GLY A 49 1.94 -2.66 -6.81
N ILE A 50 2.51 -2.26 -5.67
CA ILE A 50 1.98 -1.16 -4.89
C ILE A 50 2.35 0.16 -5.56
N ASP A 51 1.41 1.11 -5.67
CA ASP A 51 1.69 2.39 -6.31
C ASP A 51 2.41 3.35 -5.36
N ILE A 52 2.01 3.36 -4.07
CA ILE A 52 2.60 4.20 -3.04
C ILE A 52 2.71 3.42 -1.72
N ALA A 53 3.91 3.28 -1.18
CA ALA A 53 4.12 2.75 0.18
C ALA A 53 4.58 3.87 1.12
N ILE A 54 3.88 4.05 2.25
CA ILE A 54 4.15 5.13 3.21
C ILE A 54 4.56 4.53 4.55
N SER A 55 5.65 5.05 5.12
CA SER A 55 6.02 4.79 6.51
C SER A 55 5.79 6.02 7.40
N PRO A 56 4.91 5.94 8.41
CA PRO A 56 4.73 7.02 9.38
C PRO A 56 6.03 7.41 10.10
N LEU A 57 6.95 6.46 10.28
CA LEU A 57 8.26 6.73 10.91
C LEU A 57 9.08 7.75 10.12
N LEU A 58 8.95 7.79 8.79
CA LEU A 58 9.63 8.78 7.96
C LEU A 58 8.96 10.16 8.01
N LEU A 59 7.68 10.23 8.42
CA LEU A 59 6.90 11.48 8.47
C LEU A 59 6.89 12.14 9.85
N ALA A 60 7.14 11.36 10.90
CA ALA A 60 7.16 11.83 12.29
C ALA A 60 8.53 12.38 12.75
N GLY A 61 9.51 12.41 11.85
CA GLY A 61 10.87 12.92 12.08
C GLY A 61 11.04 14.39 11.77
#